data_AF-A0A7J8R135-F1
#
_entry.id   AF-A0A7J8R135-F1
#
_cell.length_a   1.000
_cell.length_b   1.000
_cell.length_c   1.000
_cell.angle_alpha   90.00
_cell.angle_beta   90.00
_cell.angle_gamma   90.00
#
_symmetry.space_group_name_H-M   'P 1'
#
loop_
_entity.id
_entity.type
_entity.pdbx_description
1 polymer ?
#
loop_
_entity_poly.entity_id
_entity_poly.type
_entity_poly.pdbx_seq_one_letter_code
_entity_poly.pdbx_strand_id
1 'polypeptide(L)'
;TLQPRVSPEEAGVTVAAESSIGTWTAVSTDGLTNLDSYKGRWYHIEPIPEKQDQYVCYVDYPLDIFEKGSVINMFTSIVPADKAEIGHSVAMAFSSIRLKLHADLRPTWQA
;
A
#
# COMPACT_ATOMS: atom_id res chain seq x y z
N THR A 1 6.88 4.17 -10.41
CA THR A 1 8.08 4.88 -10.88
C THR A 1 8.57 5.76 -9.76
N LEU A 2 9.85 5.62 -9.40
CA LEU A 2 10.42 6.35 -8.26
C LEU A 2 10.90 7.73 -8.67
N GLN A 3 11.00 8.63 -7.69
CA GLN A 3 11.71 9.88 -7.88
C GLN A 3 13.23 9.67 -7.90
N PRO A 4 13.99 10.58 -8.54
CA PRO A 4 15.44 10.55 -8.47
C PRO A 4 15.91 10.55 -7.01
N ARG A 5 16.88 9.69 -6.68
CA ARG A 5 17.52 9.53 -5.35
C ARG A 5 16.70 8.80 -4.28
N VAL A 6 15.49 8.36 -4.59
CA VAL A 6 14.70 7.54 -3.68
C VAL A 6 15.08 6.07 -3.87
N SER A 7 15.38 5.38 -2.78
CA SER A 7 15.67 3.95 -2.83
C SER A 7 14.39 3.12 -3.04
N PRO A 8 14.47 1.95 -3.71
CA PRO A 8 13.34 1.05 -3.82
C PRO A 8 12.74 0.67 -2.44
N GLU A 9 13.59 0.44 -1.45
CA GLU A 9 13.17 0.05 -0.10
C GLU A 9 12.39 1.17 0.59
N GLU A 10 12.84 2.43 0.49
CA GLU A 10 12.13 3.60 1.00
C GLU A 10 10.76 3.74 0.35
N ALA A 11 10.68 3.58 -0.97
CA ALA A 11 9.41 3.60 -1.67
C ALA A 11 8.48 2.45 -1.22
N GLY A 12 9.02 1.26 -0.95
CA GLY A 12 8.26 0.13 -0.40
C GLY A 12 7.66 0.44 0.97
N VAL A 13 8.46 1.02 1.88
CA VAL A 13 8.00 1.45 3.20
C VAL A 13 6.88 2.49 3.10
N THR A 14 7.09 3.54 2.30
CA THR A 14 6.13 4.63 2.16
C THR A 14 4.81 4.14 1.55
N VAL A 15 4.86 3.32 0.49
CA VAL A 15 3.66 2.71 -0.09
C VAL A 15 2.89 1.93 0.97
N ALA A 16 3.55 1.04 1.72
CA ALA A 16 2.87 0.23 2.72
C ALA A 16 2.29 1.05 3.89
N ALA A 17 2.98 2.12 4.29
CA ALA A 17 2.54 2.99 5.37
C ALA A 17 1.29 3.79 4.98
N GLU A 18 1.36 4.55 3.90
CA GLU A 18 0.31 5.52 3.51
C GLU A 18 -0.94 4.86 2.92
N SER A 19 -0.85 3.63 2.42
CA SER A 19 -2.02 2.84 2.01
C SER A 19 -2.63 1.99 3.15
N SER A 20 -2.14 2.14 4.38
CA SER A 20 -2.69 1.46 5.56
C SER A 20 -3.04 2.43 6.69
N ILE A 21 -2.08 2.73 7.57
CA ILE A 21 -2.31 3.50 8.81
C ILE A 21 -1.21 4.54 9.12
N GLY A 22 -0.15 4.59 8.32
CA GLY A 22 1.01 5.46 8.58
C GLY A 22 0.86 6.86 7.97
N THR A 23 1.61 7.81 8.54
CA THR A 23 1.75 9.17 8.01
C THR A 23 3.22 9.62 8.07
N TRP A 24 3.51 10.81 7.56
CA TRP A 24 4.87 11.36 7.38
C TRP A 24 5.64 11.61 8.69
N THR A 25 4.97 11.56 9.84
CA THR A 25 5.58 11.62 11.18
C THR A 25 4.95 10.57 12.08
N ALA A 26 5.71 10.12 13.09
CA ALA A 26 5.14 9.33 14.17
C ALA A 26 4.11 10.16 14.93
N VAL A 27 2.97 9.56 15.26
CA VAL A 27 1.89 10.23 15.98
C VAL A 27 1.72 9.58 17.34
N SER A 28 1.44 10.38 18.37
CA SER A 28 1.33 9.87 19.75
C SER A 28 0.22 8.82 19.92
N THR A 29 -0.79 8.84 19.05
CA THR A 29 -1.90 7.88 19.04
C THR A 29 -1.50 6.48 18.58
N ASP A 30 -0.32 6.31 18.01
CA ASP A 30 0.22 5.00 17.60
C ASP A 30 0.30 4.02 18.79
N GLY A 31 0.49 4.53 20.02
CA GLY A 31 0.52 3.72 21.24
C GLY A 31 -0.84 3.26 21.76
N LEU A 32 -1.95 3.70 21.16
CA LEU A 32 -3.31 3.34 21.59
C LEU A 32 -3.82 2.04 20.96
N THR A 33 -3.15 1.53 19.93
CA THR A 33 -3.54 0.31 19.20
C THR A 33 -2.32 -0.58 18.95
N ASN A 34 -2.57 -1.84 18.59
CA ASN A 34 -1.49 -2.73 18.17
C ASN A 34 -1.16 -2.49 16.69
N LEU A 35 -0.17 -1.64 16.41
CA LEU A 35 0.25 -1.34 15.04
C LEU A 35 0.57 -2.60 14.21
N ASP A 36 1.13 -3.65 14.82
CA ASP A 36 1.44 -4.87 14.09
C ASP A 36 0.17 -5.58 13.58
N SER A 37 -0.98 -5.41 14.24
CA SER A 37 -2.22 -6.00 13.76
C SER A 37 -2.80 -5.28 12.54
N TYR A 38 -2.47 -4.00 12.34
CA TYR A 38 -3.17 -3.15 11.36
C TYR A 38 -2.26 -2.56 10.26
N LYS A 39 -0.93 -2.55 10.45
CA LYS A 39 -0.02 -1.99 9.46
C LYS A 39 0.11 -2.88 8.22
N GLY A 40 0.04 -2.25 7.05
CA GLY A 40 0.49 -2.83 5.80
C GLY A 40 1.99 -3.12 5.85
N ARG A 41 2.42 -4.17 5.14
CA ARG A 41 3.82 -4.62 5.14
C ARG A 41 4.29 -4.83 3.72
N TRP A 42 5.28 -4.06 3.29
CA TRP A 42 6.02 -4.43 2.10
C TRP A 42 6.94 -5.61 2.43
N TYR A 43 7.08 -6.55 1.50
CA TYR A 43 7.92 -7.73 1.69
C TYR A 43 8.89 -7.98 0.53
N HIS A 44 8.62 -7.38 -0.63
CA HIS A 44 9.47 -7.52 -1.79
C HIS A 44 9.33 -6.31 -2.71
N ILE A 45 10.43 -5.92 -3.35
CA ILE A 45 10.42 -4.96 -4.44
C ILE A 45 11.41 -5.43 -5.50
N GLU A 46 10.99 -5.45 -6.76
CA GLU A 46 11.82 -5.87 -7.87
C GLU A 46 11.81 -4.84 -9.00
N PRO A 47 12.94 -4.63 -9.70
CA PRO A 47 12.99 -3.76 -10.86
C PRO A 47 12.25 -4.40 -12.04
N ILE A 48 11.58 -3.57 -12.84
CA ILE A 48 10.99 -4.01 -14.10
C ILE A 48 12.11 -4.10 -15.15
N PRO A 49 12.33 -5.26 -15.79
CA PRO A 49 13.32 -5.39 -16.86
C PRO A 49 13.11 -4.33 -17.94
N GLU A 50 14.21 -3.80 -18.48
CA GLU A 50 14.22 -2.81 -19.58
C GLU A 50 13.59 -1.45 -19.24
N LYS A 51 13.18 -1.20 -17.99
CA LYS A 51 12.64 0.08 -17.55
C LYS A 51 13.46 0.65 -16.41
N GLN A 52 14.08 1.81 -16.66
CA GLN A 52 14.77 2.56 -15.63
C GLN A 52 13.76 3.12 -14.61
N ASP A 53 14.12 3.05 -13.33
CA ASP A 53 13.36 3.62 -12.20
C ASP A 53 11.91 3.13 -12.02
N GLN A 54 11.56 2.00 -12.66
CA GLN A 54 10.27 1.33 -12.49
C GLN A 54 10.45 0.02 -11.74
N TYR A 55 9.57 -0.18 -10.75
CA TYR A 55 9.61 -1.30 -9.83
C TYR A 55 8.21 -1.85 -9.61
N VAL A 56 8.14 -3.13 -9.24
CA VAL A 56 6.94 -3.76 -8.69
C VAL A 56 7.17 -3.90 -7.19
N CYS A 57 6.34 -3.22 -6.40
CA CYS A 57 6.32 -3.35 -4.94
C CYS A 57 5.23 -4.34 -4.53
N TYR A 58 5.56 -5.26 -3.65
CA TYR A 58 4.64 -6.23 -3.09
C TYR A 58 4.34 -5.89 -1.64
N VAL A 59 3.05 -5.71 -1.36
CA VAL A 59 2.53 -5.27 -0.07
C VAL A 59 1.43 -6.22 0.39
N ASP A 60 1.56 -6.69 1.63
CA ASP A 60 0.54 -7.46 2.34
C ASP A 60 -0.23 -6.56 3.30
N TYR A 61 -1.55 -6.72 3.29
CA TYR A 61 -2.48 -5.98 4.15
C TYR A 61 -3.19 -6.94 5.10
N PRO A 62 -3.30 -6.62 6.41
CA PRO A 62 -4.16 -7.37 7.32
C PRO A 62 -5.62 -7.34 6.84
N LEU A 63 -6.33 -8.46 6.95
CA LEU A 63 -7.70 -8.57 6.46
C LEU A 63 -8.67 -7.62 7.18
N ASP A 64 -8.44 -7.40 8.48
CA ASP A 64 -9.33 -6.64 9.36
C ASP A 64 -9.40 -5.13 9.06
N ILE A 65 -8.50 -4.61 8.21
CA ILE A 65 -8.57 -3.20 7.77
C ILE A 65 -9.64 -2.98 6.70
N PHE A 66 -10.17 -4.06 6.11
CA PHE A 66 -11.15 -3.99 5.04
C PHE A 66 -12.56 -4.31 5.53
N GLU A 67 -13.50 -3.48 5.09
CA GLU A 67 -14.91 -3.72 5.29
C GLU A 67 -15.37 -4.93 4.45
N LYS A 68 -16.00 -5.89 5.12
CA LYS A 68 -16.47 -7.13 4.51
C LYS A 68 -17.49 -6.84 3.41
N GLY A 69 -17.21 -7.32 2.20
CA GLY A 69 -18.11 -7.15 1.04
C GLY A 69 -18.06 -5.77 0.38
N SER A 70 -17.18 -4.87 0.84
CA SER A 70 -17.09 -3.51 0.31
C SER A 70 -15.91 -3.36 -0.64
N VAL A 71 -16.21 -3.44 -1.94
CA VAL A 71 -15.23 -3.21 -3.00
C VAL A 71 -14.66 -1.81 -2.93
N ILE A 72 -15.55 -0.84 -2.65
CA ILE A 72 -15.20 0.56 -2.57
C ILE A 72 -14.23 0.79 -1.43
N ASN A 73 -14.51 0.28 -0.21
CA ASN A 73 -13.59 0.42 0.91
C ASN A 73 -12.19 -0.11 0.58
N MET A 74 -12.10 -1.32 0.03
CA MET A 74 -10.82 -1.93 -0.36
C MET A 74 -10.06 -1.07 -1.38
N PHE A 75 -10.72 -0.58 -2.43
CA PHE A 75 -10.07 0.26 -3.43
C PHE A 75 -9.70 1.64 -2.88
N THR A 76 -10.53 2.26 -2.04
CA THR A 76 -10.20 3.56 -1.44
C THR A 76 -9.01 3.49 -0.48
N SER A 77 -8.77 2.33 0.15
CA SER A 77 -7.60 2.12 1.00
C SER A 77 -6.32 1.81 0.20
N ILE A 78 -6.40 0.91 -0.79
CA ILE A 78 -5.21 0.45 -1.54
C ILE A 78 -4.83 1.43 -2.66
N VAL A 79 -5.82 2.09 -3.26
CA VAL A 79 -5.67 3.05 -4.35
C VAL A 79 -6.10 4.40 -3.81
N PRO A 80 -5.17 5.18 -3.24
CA PRO A 80 -5.51 6.52 -2.77
C PRO A 80 -6.07 7.35 -3.93
N ALA A 81 -7.08 8.15 -3.61
CA ALA A 81 -7.85 8.93 -4.58
C ALA A 81 -6.98 9.93 -5.34
N ASP A 82 -5.88 10.36 -4.72
CA ASP A 82 -4.82 11.07 -5.39
C ASP A 82 -3.53 10.24 -5.35
N LYS A 83 -2.92 10.00 -6.52
CA LYS A 83 -1.59 9.39 -6.60
C LYS A 83 -0.51 10.30 -5.97
N ALA A 84 -0.89 11.53 -5.60
CA ALA A 84 -0.19 12.47 -4.73
C ALA A 84 -0.03 12.02 -3.26
N GLU A 85 -0.99 11.26 -2.73
CA GLU A 85 -1.07 10.98 -1.29
C GLU A 85 -0.10 9.89 -0.84
N ILE A 86 0.30 8.98 -1.75
CA ILE A 86 1.48 8.15 -1.49
C ILE A 86 2.71 9.00 -1.78
N GLY A 87 3.15 9.75 -0.76
CA GLY A 87 4.43 10.42 -0.68
C GLY A 87 4.83 11.05 -2.00
N HIS A 88 4.35 12.27 -2.24
CA HIS A 88 4.86 13.16 -3.27
C HIS A 88 6.38 13.33 -3.29
N SER A 89 7.12 12.77 -2.33
CA SER A 89 8.58 12.67 -2.25
C SER A 89 9.16 11.36 -2.80
N VAL A 90 8.40 10.25 -2.87
CA VAL A 90 8.95 8.92 -3.21
C VAL A 90 8.60 8.42 -4.62
N ALA A 91 7.43 8.76 -5.15
CA ALA A 91 6.94 8.23 -6.42
C ALA A 91 6.52 9.34 -7.40
N MET A 92 6.81 9.13 -8.68
CA MET A 92 6.35 9.98 -9.78
C MET A 92 5.02 9.52 -10.37
N ALA A 93 4.75 8.20 -10.31
CA ALA A 93 3.51 7.61 -10.84
C ALA A 93 3.32 6.15 -10.39
N PHE A 94 2.06 5.76 -10.24
CA PHE A 94 1.57 4.38 -10.13
C PHE A 94 0.77 4.04 -11.40
N SER A 95 1.05 2.91 -12.05
CA SER A 95 0.46 2.59 -13.37
C SER A 95 -0.41 1.34 -13.39
N SER A 96 -0.17 0.35 -12.53
CA SER A 96 -0.94 -0.89 -12.48
C SER A 96 -0.95 -1.47 -11.08
N ILE A 97 -2.08 -2.04 -10.67
CA ILE A 97 -2.26 -2.70 -9.37
C ILE A 97 -2.85 -4.08 -9.65
N ARG A 98 -2.20 -5.13 -9.12
CA ARG A 98 -2.71 -6.50 -9.14
C ARG A 98 -2.96 -6.94 -7.71
N LEU A 99 -4.18 -7.39 -7.44
CA LEU A 99 -4.59 -7.82 -6.11
C LEU A 99 -4.73 -9.33 -6.07
N LYS A 100 -4.10 -9.96 -5.07
CA LYS A 100 -4.36 -11.35 -4.71
C LYS A 100 -5.29 -11.35 -3.51
N LEU A 101 -6.56 -11.65 -3.74
CA LEU A 101 -7.57 -11.65 -2.68
C LEU A 101 -7.43 -12.90 -1.80
N HIS A 102 -7.49 -12.69 -0.48
CA HIS A 102 -7.60 -13.79 0.48
C HIS A 102 -8.89 -14.59 0.24
N ALA A 103 -8.88 -15.88 0.59
CA ALA A 103 -10.03 -16.75 0.35
C ALA A 103 -11.31 -16.24 1.01
N ASP A 104 -11.19 -15.69 2.22
CA ASP A 104 -12.31 -15.20 3.03
C ASP A 104 -12.96 -13.93 2.50
N LEU A 105 -12.27 -13.18 1.63
CA LEU A 105 -12.85 -12.04 0.94
C LEU A 105 -13.72 -12.47 -0.23
N ARG A 106 -13.51 -13.65 -0.83
CA ARG A 106 -14.22 -14.03 -2.08
C ARG A 106 -15.73 -14.28 -1.91
N PRO A 107 -16.22 -14.95 -0.84
CA PRO A 107 -17.65 -15.22 -0.67
C PRO A 107 -18.49 -13.97 -0.40
N THR A 108 -17.88 -12.88 0.06
CA THR A 108 -18.61 -11.71 0.56
C THR A 108 -19.03 -10.74 -0.55
N TRP A 109 -18.68 -11.06 -1.79
CA TRP A 109 -18.83 -10.21 -2.99
C TRP A 109 -19.76 -10.86 -4.01
N GLN A 110 -20.38 -11.99 -3.68
CA GLN A 110 -21.30 -12.76 -4.53
C GLN A 110 -22.79 -12.43 -4.25
N ALA A 111 -23.12 -11.19 -3.93
CA ALA A 111 -24.51 -10.74 -3.83
C ALA A 111 -25.00 -10.14 -5.14
#